data_AF-A0A2V2GQ46-F1
#
_entry.id   AF-A0A2V2GQ46-F1
#
_cell.length_a   1.000
_cell.length_b   1.000
_cell.length_c   1.000
_cell.angle_alpha   90.00
_cell.angle_beta   90.00
_cell.angle_gamma   90.00
#
_symmetry.space_group_name_H-M   'P 1'
#
loop_
_entity.id
_entity.type
_entity.pdbx_description
1 polymer ?
#
loop_
_entity_poly.entity_id
_entity_poly.type
_entity_poly.pdbx_seq_one_letter_code
_entity_poly.pdbx_strand_id
1 'polypeptide(L)'
;MNKVIEIDGKSVGLCANALTPRIYRHKVGRDIVRDLQKLQTAATSEDGSFSVSDLEIFEDVAFIMARQYDGSIPDNVDEWLEQFEMFSIYKVLPAILELWSLNNKTTAVPKKK
;
A
#
# COMPACT_ATOMS: atom_id res chain seq x y z
N MET A 1 3.32 3.61 -11.33
CA MET A 1 2.10 4.41 -11.09
C MET A 1 2.29 5.16 -9.80
N ASN A 2 1.94 6.44 -9.78
CA ASN A 2 2.07 7.29 -8.62
C ASN A 2 0.69 7.88 -8.28
N LYS A 3 0.39 8.03 -6.99
CA LYS A 3 -0.82 8.69 -6.51
C LYS A 3 -0.49 9.44 -5.23
N VAL A 4 -0.91 10.70 -5.13
CA VAL A 4 -0.81 11.48 -3.89
C VAL A 4 -2.18 11.45 -3.21
N ILE A 5 -2.18 11.17 -1.92
CA ILE A 5 -3.37 11.19 -1.07
C ILE A 5 -3.13 12.06 0.15
N GLU A 6 -4.22 12.47 0.79
CA GLU A 6 -4.17 13.19 2.06
C GLU A 6 -4.38 12.22 3.21
N ILE A 7 -3.42 12.19 4.13
CA ILE A 7 -3.49 11.40 5.37
C ILE A 7 -3.23 12.39 6.50
N ASP A 8 -4.21 12.57 7.39
CA ASP A 8 -4.07 13.46 8.54
C ASP A 8 -3.63 14.90 8.16
N GLY A 9 -4.21 15.45 7.08
CA GLY A 9 -3.84 16.77 6.54
C GLY A 9 -2.48 16.84 5.85
N LYS A 10 -1.72 15.75 5.79
CA LYS A 10 -0.41 15.65 5.12
C LYS A 10 -0.56 15.03 3.73
N SER A 11 0.13 15.59 2.75
CA SER A 11 0.22 15.01 1.41
C SER A 11 1.22 13.86 1.40
N VAL A 12 0.73 12.64 1.21
CA VAL A 12 1.53 11.41 1.15
C VAL A 12 1.46 10.86 -0.27
N GLY A 13 2.62 10.72 -0.91
CA GLY A 13 2.74 10.07 -2.20
C GLY A 13 2.89 8.56 -2.06
N LEU A 14 2.22 7.81 -2.93
CA LEU A 14 2.29 6.35 -3.03
C LEU A 14 2.77 5.97 -4.43
N CYS A 15 3.70 5.03 -4.51
CA CYS A 15 4.22 4.48 -5.76
C CYS A 15 3.98 2.97 -5.82
N ALA A 16 3.43 2.50 -6.94
CA ALA A 16 3.37 1.09 -7.29
C ALA A 16 3.98 0.87 -8.68
N ASN A 17 4.98 -0.01 -8.79
CA ASN A 17 5.66 -0.36 -10.04
C ASN A 17 6.13 -1.83 -10.01
N ALA A 18 6.89 -2.25 -11.02
CA ALA A 18 7.37 -3.64 -11.13
C ALA A 18 8.31 -4.08 -9.99
N LEU A 19 8.94 -3.15 -9.28
CA LEU A 19 9.81 -3.45 -8.13
C LEU A 19 9.05 -3.59 -6.82
N THR A 20 7.82 -3.06 -6.70
CA THR A 20 7.04 -3.10 -5.45
C THR A 20 6.92 -4.53 -4.88
N PRO A 21 6.58 -5.58 -5.66
CA PRO A 21 6.53 -6.95 -5.14
C PRO A 21 7.88 -7.49 -4.67
N ARG A 22 8.97 -7.06 -5.32
CA ARG A 22 10.33 -7.46 -4.93
C ARG A 22 10.70 -6.80 -3.60
N ILE A 23 10.48 -5.50 -3.47
CA ILE A 23 10.78 -4.75 -2.23
C ILE A 23 9.96 -5.30 -1.07
N TYR A 24 8.65 -5.50 -1.26
CA TYR A 24 7.77 -6.05 -0.24
C TYR A 24 8.22 -7.45 0.23
N ARG A 25 8.56 -8.36 -0.69
CA ARG A 25 9.12 -9.68 -0.32
C ARG A 25 10.42 -9.58 0.47
N HIS A 26 11.30 -8.65 0.14
CA HIS A 26 12.58 -8.51 0.83
C HIS A 26 12.45 -7.85 2.21
N LYS A 27 11.51 -6.93 2.38
CA LYS A 27 11.30 -6.19 3.64
C LYS A 27 10.37 -6.93 4.61
N VAL A 28 9.25 -7.47 4.11
CA VAL A 28 8.17 -8.06 4.90
C VAL A 28 8.22 -9.60 4.89
N GLY A 29 8.90 -10.21 3.91
CA GLY A 29 8.96 -11.67 3.79
C GLY A 29 7.67 -12.32 3.26
N ARG A 30 6.73 -11.51 2.76
CA ARG A 30 5.40 -11.94 2.30
C ARG A 30 5.17 -11.62 0.82
N ASP A 31 4.09 -12.15 0.25
CA ASP A 31 3.69 -11.86 -1.13
C ASP A 31 2.60 -10.79 -1.16
N ILE A 32 2.95 -9.59 -1.65
CA ILE A 32 2.06 -8.44 -1.74
C ILE A 32 0.79 -8.75 -2.56
N VAL A 33 0.85 -9.66 -3.54
CA VAL A 33 -0.31 -10.02 -4.35
C VAL A 33 -1.37 -10.71 -3.50
N ARG A 34 -0.95 -11.69 -2.69
CA ARG A 34 -1.84 -12.44 -1.80
C ARG A 34 -2.38 -11.57 -0.67
N ASP A 35 -1.50 -10.73 -0.14
CA ASP A 35 -1.83 -9.82 0.95
C ASP A 35 -2.86 -8.77 0.51
N LEU A 36 -2.70 -8.16 -0.68
CA LEU A 36 -3.69 -7.23 -1.21
C LEU A 36 -5.01 -7.91 -1.59
N GLN A 37 -4.99 -9.17 -2.03
CA GLN A 37 -6.22 -9.94 -2.24
C GLN A 37 -6.94 -10.20 -0.91
N LYS A 38 -6.21 -10.53 0.16
CA LYS A 38 -6.77 -10.71 1.51
C LYS A 38 -7.43 -9.41 1.99
N LEU A 39 -6.73 -8.28 1.87
CA LEU A 39 -7.26 -6.97 2.23
C LEU A 39 -8.50 -6.58 1.40
N GLN A 40 -8.49 -6.87 0.10
CA GLN A 40 -9.63 -6.61 -0.76
C GLN A 40 -10.86 -7.40 -0.31
N THR A 41 -10.70 -8.70 -0.02
CA THR A 41 -11.80 -9.54 0.49
C THR A 41 -12.33 -9.02 1.82
N ALA A 42 -11.44 -8.66 2.76
CA ALA A 42 -11.82 -8.10 4.06
C ALA A 42 -12.61 -6.79 3.90
N ALA A 43 -12.16 -5.91 3.01
CA ALA A 43 -12.85 -4.64 2.72
C ALA A 43 -14.25 -4.81 2.10
N THR A 44 -14.52 -5.94 1.44
CA THR A 44 -15.84 -6.26 0.85
C THR A 44 -16.72 -7.15 1.72
N SER A 45 -16.23 -7.60 2.87
CA SER A 45 -17.01 -8.43 3.80
C SER A 45 -18.16 -7.63 4.41
N GLU A 46 -19.31 -8.27 4.62
CA GLU A 46 -20.51 -7.61 5.18
C GLU A 46 -20.28 -7.05 6.59
N ASP A 47 -19.38 -7.69 7.35
CA ASP A 47 -19.00 -7.27 8.70
C ASP A 47 -18.01 -6.09 8.69
N GLY A 48 -17.36 -5.81 7.55
CA GLY A 48 -16.43 -4.69 7.36
C GLY A 48 -15.27 -4.63 8.38
N SER A 49 -14.99 -5.76 9.03
CA SER A 49 -14.02 -5.83 10.13
C SER A 49 -12.65 -6.28 9.63
N PHE A 50 -11.61 -5.59 10.08
CA PHE A 50 -10.22 -5.93 9.80
C PHE A 50 -9.62 -6.61 11.02
N SER A 51 -8.98 -7.76 10.83
CA SER A 51 -8.21 -8.40 11.90
C SER A 51 -6.93 -7.60 12.17
N VAL A 52 -6.28 -7.84 13.32
CA VAL A 52 -4.97 -7.24 13.64
C VAL A 52 -3.96 -7.53 12.52
N SER A 53 -3.96 -8.75 11.99
CA SER A 53 -3.10 -9.12 10.87
C SER A 53 -3.43 -8.35 9.59
N ASP A 54 -4.68 -7.96 9.36
CA ASP A 54 -5.02 -7.15 8.17
C ASP A 54 -4.55 -5.71 8.33
N LEU A 55 -4.62 -5.16 9.54
CA LEU A 55 -4.10 -3.81 9.83
C LEU A 55 -2.58 -3.74 9.61
N GLU A 56 -1.83 -4.72 10.13
CA GLU A 56 -0.37 -4.81 9.96
C GLU A 56 0.01 -4.93 8.47
N ILE A 57 -0.67 -5.79 7.71
CA ILE A 57 -0.45 -5.91 6.27
C ILE A 57 -0.74 -4.59 5.55
N PHE A 58 -1.82 -3.91 5.92
CA PHE A 58 -2.19 -2.62 5.35
C PHE A 58 -1.12 -1.56 5.59
N GLU A 59 -0.62 -1.45 6.82
CA GLU A 59 0.43 -0.53 7.24
C GLU A 59 1.74 -0.79 6.47
N ASP A 60 2.16 -2.06 6.39
CA ASP A 60 3.35 -2.47 5.63
C ASP A 60 3.25 -2.11 4.15
N VAL A 61 2.10 -2.39 3.52
CA VAL A 61 1.90 -2.05 2.11
C VAL A 61 1.95 -0.53 1.90
N ALA A 62 1.27 0.22 2.76
CA ALA A 62 1.24 1.68 2.69
C ALA A 62 2.65 2.26 2.83
N PHE A 63 3.42 1.77 3.81
CA PHE A 63 4.80 2.17 4.06
C PHE A 63 5.71 1.90 2.87
N ILE A 64 5.64 0.69 2.30
CA ILE A 64 6.48 0.32 1.15
C ILE A 64 6.16 1.18 -0.07
N MET A 65 4.87 1.44 -0.34
CA MET A 65 4.46 2.33 -1.44
C MET A 65 4.86 3.79 -1.19
N ALA A 66 4.80 4.26 0.07
CA ALA A 66 5.19 5.61 0.45
C ALA A 66 6.71 5.81 0.32
N ARG A 67 7.52 4.92 0.91
CA ARG A 67 8.99 4.91 0.78
C ARG A 67 9.46 4.82 -0.66
N GLN A 68 8.73 4.07 -1.49
CA GLN A 68 9.06 3.96 -2.91
C GLN A 68 8.77 5.25 -3.68
N TYR A 69 7.82 6.06 -3.22
CA TYR A 69 7.55 7.39 -3.77
C TYR A 69 8.56 8.43 -3.26
N ASP A 70 8.84 8.42 -1.95
CA ASP A 70 9.72 9.37 -1.28
C ASP A 70 10.80 8.65 -0.45
N GLY A 71 12.04 8.73 -0.93
CA GLY A 71 13.20 8.13 -0.29
C GLY A 71 13.64 8.80 1.02
N SER A 72 13.07 9.96 1.36
CA SER A 72 13.36 10.66 2.63
C SER A 72 12.59 10.09 3.82
N ILE A 73 11.53 9.32 3.59
CA ILE A 73 10.78 8.62 4.65
C ILE A 73 11.74 7.68 5.40
N PRO A 74 11.66 7.59 6.75
CA PRO A 74 12.50 6.69 7.55
C PRO A 74 12.44 5.23 7.10
N ASP A 75 13.50 4.46 7.34
CA ASP A 75 13.54 3.03 6.98
C ASP A 75 12.90 2.11 8.04
N ASN A 76 11.99 2.67 8.84
CA ASN A 76 11.23 1.99 9.88
C ASN A 76 9.74 2.39 9.74
N VAL A 77 8.84 1.41 9.79
CA VAL A 77 7.40 1.62 9.63
C VAL A 77 6.78 2.36 10.80
N ASP A 78 7.19 2.06 12.03
CA ASP A 78 6.71 2.69 13.25
C ASP A 78 7.08 4.18 13.26
N GLU A 79 8.33 4.53 12.96
CA GLU A 79 8.80 5.93 12.89
C GLU A 79 8.07 6.75 11.81
N TRP A 80 7.60 6.09 10.75
CA TRP A 80 6.79 6.74 9.74
C TRP A 80 5.34 6.90 10.18
N LEU A 81 4.75 5.89 10.81
CA LEU A 81 3.38 5.91 11.32
C LEU A 81 3.19 6.91 12.47
N GLU A 82 4.20 7.07 13.34
CA GLU A 82 4.23 8.07 14.43
C GLU A 82 4.06 9.51 13.93
N GLN A 83 4.27 9.76 12.63
CA GLN A 83 4.06 11.07 12.04
C GLN A 83 2.58 11.42 11.89
N PHE A 84 1.65 10.46 11.96
CA PHE A 84 0.22 10.71 11.79
C PHE A 84 -0.50 10.59 13.14
N GLU A 85 -1.35 11.57 13.46
CA GLU A 85 -2.28 11.44 14.59
C GLU A 85 -3.34 10.38 14.31
N MET A 86 -3.76 10.24 13.04
CA MET A 86 -4.72 9.24 12.60
C MET A 86 -4.36 8.62 11.24
N PHE A 87 -4.08 7.31 11.25
CA PHE A 87 -3.84 6.53 10.04
C PHE A 87 -5.08 5.71 9.64
N SER A 88 -5.97 6.31 8.84
CA SER A 88 -7.28 5.73 8.54
C SER A 88 -7.26 4.71 7.39
N ILE A 89 -7.41 3.43 7.71
CA ILE A 89 -7.52 2.35 6.72
C ILE A 89 -8.63 2.60 5.68
N TYR A 90 -9.79 3.12 6.08
CA TYR A 90 -10.91 3.37 5.18
C TYR A 90 -10.63 4.48 4.14
N LYS A 91 -9.70 5.39 4.41
CA LYS A 91 -9.27 6.41 3.45
C LYS A 91 -8.10 5.92 2.58
N VAL A 92 -7.14 5.23 3.21
CA VAL A 92 -5.86 4.88 2.57
C VAL A 92 -5.96 3.60 1.74
N LEU A 93 -6.63 2.56 2.25
CA LEU A 93 -6.72 1.26 1.58
C LEU A 93 -7.38 1.34 0.18
N PRO A 94 -8.49 2.08 -0.03
CA PRO A 94 -9.06 2.21 -1.38
C PRO A 94 -8.08 2.80 -2.40
N ALA A 95 -7.26 3.78 -1.98
CA ALA A 95 -6.26 4.39 -2.86
C ALA A 95 -5.12 3.40 -3.21
N ILE A 96 -4.70 2.59 -2.24
CA ILE A 96 -3.71 1.51 -2.45
C ILE A 96 -4.24 0.48 -3.46
N LEU A 97 -5.48 -0.01 -3.26
CA LEU A 97 -6.08 -1.03 -4.12
C LEU A 97 -6.30 -0.52 -5.55
N GLU A 98 -6.74 0.73 -5.70
CA GLU A 98 -6.88 1.37 -7.01
C GLU A 98 -5.52 1.51 -7.71
N LEU A 99 -4.52 2.03 -7.01
CA LEU A 99 -3.17 2.21 -7.54
C LEU A 99 -2.56 0.87 -7.99
N TRP A 100 -2.73 -0.16 -7.18
CA TRP A 100 -2.28 -1.52 -7.48
C TRP A 100 -2.99 -2.10 -8.71
N SER A 101 -4.31 -1.93 -8.81
CA SER A 101 -5.11 -2.35 -9.96
C SER A 101 -4.64 -1.68 -11.25
N LEU A 102 -4.39 -0.37 -11.22
CA LEU A 102 -3.84 0.38 -12.36
C LEU A 102 -2.46 -0.12 -12.76
N ASN A 103 -1.57 -0.36 -11.79
CA ASN A 103 -0.25 -0.91 -12.05
C ASN A 103 -0.34 -2.28 -12.76
N ASN A 104 -1.17 -3.20 -12.26
CA ASN A 104 -1.34 -4.53 -12.85
C ASN A 104 -1.93 -4.50 -14.27
N LYS A 105 -2.88 -3.58 -14.54
CA LYS A 105 -3.40 -3.40 -15.91
C LYS A 105 -2.30 -2.98 -16.87
N THR A 106 -1.40 -2.10 -16.45
CA THR A 106 -0.30 -1.64 -17.32
C THR A 106 0.84 -2.63 -17.50
N THR A 107 1.09 -3.52 -16.53
CA THR A 107 2.07 -4.60 -16.68
C THR A 107 1.53 -5.76 -17.50
N ALA A 108 0.21 -5.94 -17.56
CA ALA A 108 -0.44 -6.96 -18.38
C ALA A 108 -0.46 -6.62 -19.88
N VAL A 109 -0.38 -5.33 -20.25
CA VAL A 109 -0.27 -4.91 -21.64
C VAL A 109 1.21 -4.98 -22.04
N PRO A 110 1.62 -5.87 -22.97
CA PRO A 110 2.98 -5.84 -23.47
C PRO A 110 3.22 -4.47 -24.12
N LYS A 111 4.25 -3.75 -23.68
CA LYS A 111 4.74 -2.60 -24.44
C LYS A 111 5.14 -3.14 -25.81
N LYS A 112 4.33 -2.84 -26.84
CA LYS A 112 4.67 -3.19 -28.22
C LYS A 112 6.06 -2.61 -28.50
N LYS A 113 7.01 -3.49 -28.82
CA LYS A 113 8.28 -3.10 -29.45
C LYS A 113 8.01 -2.71 -30.90
#